data_AF-A0A9E4CXD7-F1
#
_entry.id   AF-A0A9E4CXD7-F1
#
_cell.length_a   1.000
_cell.length_b   1.000
_cell.length_c   1.000
_cell.angle_alpha   90.00
_cell.angle_beta   90.00
_cell.angle_gamma   90.00
#
_symmetry.space_group_name_H-M   'P 1'
#
loop_
_entity.id
_entity.type
_entity.pdbx_description
1 polymer ?
#
loop_
_entity_poly.entity_id
_entity_poly.type
_entity_poly.pdbx_seq_one_letter_code
_entity_poly.pdbx_strand_id
1 'polypeptide(L)' 'MGGLMLAPYIDRNPSSKPEDRKFAISLFTIFLMACATLTIIGSFFRGPGQLFIFPWAKGLFFEL' A
#
# COMPACT_ATOMS: atom_id res chain seq x y z
N MET A 1 10.21 -8.70 1.87
CA MET A 1 10.70 -7.87 0.74
C MET A 1 10.93 -8.65 -0.57
N GLY A 2 10.61 -9.94 -0.67
CA GLY A 2 10.86 -10.75 -1.90
C GLY A 2 9.78 -10.70 -2.99
N GLY A 3 8.56 -10.26 -2.69
CA GLY A 3 7.45 -10.30 -3.67
C GLY A 3 7.61 -9.33 -4.85
N LEU A 4 8.21 -8.16 -4.63
CA LEU A 4 8.47 -7.16 -5.69
C LEU A 4 9.68 -7.52 -6.57
N MET A 5 10.62 -8.33 -6.05
CA MET A 5 11.80 -8.77 -6.81
C MET A 5 11.44 -9.75 -7.93
N LEU A 6 10.29 -10.44 -7.81
CA LEU A 6 9.80 -11.40 -8.81
C LEU A 6 8.89 -10.75 -9.86
N ALA A 7 8.51 -9.48 -9.69
CA ALA A 7 7.69 -8.73 -10.64
C ALA A 7 8.18 -8.83 -12.10
N PRO A 8 9.49 -8.70 -12.43
CA PRO A 8 9.94 -8.77 -13.82
C PRO A 8 9.86 -10.18 -14.43
N TYR A 9 9.73 -11.24 -13.63
CA TYR A 9 9.58 -12.61 -14.13
C TYR A 9 8.13 -13.01 -14.35
N ILE A 10 7.20 -12.36 -13.64
CA ILE A 10 5.76 -12.57 -13.75
C ILE A 10 5.17 -11.74 -14.90
N ASP A 11 5.67 -10.51 -15.12
CA ASP A 11 5.29 -9.68 -16.26
C ASP A 11 6.11 -10.03 -17.52
N ARG A 12 5.66 -11.03 -18.28
CA ARG A 12 6.28 -11.45 -19.56
C ARG A 12 5.84 -10.62 -20.77
N ASN A 13 5.33 -9.39 -20.61
CA ASN A 13 4.84 -8.63 -21.76
C ASN A 13 6.01 -8.27 -22.74
N PRO A 14 5.96 -8.70 -24.02
CA PRO A 14 7.06 -8.50 -24.97
C PRO A 14 7.19 -7.05 -25.46
N SER A 15 6.16 -6.22 -25.24
CA SER A 15 6.17 -4.78 -25.56
C SER A 15 6.50 -3.95 -24.32
N SER A 16 7.44 -3.02 -24.45
CA SER A 16 7.78 -2.03 -23.42
C SER A 16 6.96 -0.74 -23.56
N LYS A 17 6.00 -0.69 -24.49
CA LYS A 17 5.18 0.50 -24.69
C LYS A 17 4.19 0.67 -23.53
N PRO A 18 4.02 1.88 -22.97
CA PRO A 18 3.09 2.13 -21.85
C PRO A 18 1.64 1.79 -22.18
N GLU A 19 1.28 1.97 -23.46
CA GLU A 19 -0.06 1.76 -24.01
C GLU A 19 -0.50 0.29 -24.02
N ASP A 20 0.44 -0.65 -24.11
CA ASP A 20 0.16 -2.10 -24.07
C ASP A 20 0.06 -2.64 -22.63
N ARG A 21 0.43 -1.84 -21.62
CA ARG A 21 0.55 -2.27 -20.21
C ARG A 21 -0.51 -1.68 -19.28
N LYS A 22 -1.64 -1.21 -19.82
CA LYS A 22 -2.74 -0.57 -19.04
C LYS A 22 -3.25 -1.44 -17.88
N PHE A 23 -3.25 -2.76 -18.03
CA PHE A 23 -3.62 -3.69 -16.95
C PHE A 23 -2.60 -3.70 -15.80
N ALA A 24 -1.30 -3.80 -16.12
CA ALA A 24 -0.25 -3.76 -15.10
C ALA A 24 -0.20 -2.41 -14.39
N ILE A 25 -0.38 -1.31 -15.13
CA ILE A 25 -0.41 0.05 -14.57
C ILE A 25 -1.58 0.21 -13.60
N SER A 26 -2.80 -0.16 -14.01
CA SER A 26 -3.98 -0.06 -13.12
C SER A 26 -3.87 -0.94 -11.87
N LEU A 27 -3.35 -2.17 -12.01
CA LEU A 27 -3.10 -3.06 -10.87
C LEU A 27 -2.06 -2.45 -9.90
N PHE A 28 -1.00 -1.85 -10.44
CA PHE A 28 0.02 -1.18 -9.63
C PHE A 28 -0.55 0.07 -8.93
N THR A 29 -1.42 0.83 -9.59
CA THR A 29 -2.11 1.97 -8.96
C THR A 29 -2.98 1.51 -7.78
N ILE A 30 -3.76 0.43 -7.94
CA ILE A 30 -4.58 -0.12 -6.84
C ILE A 30 -3.68 -0.57 -5.69
N PHE A 31 -2.57 -1.25 -5.99
CA PHE A 31 -1.60 -1.68 -4.99
C PHE A 31 -1.04 -0.48 -4.18
N LEU A 32 -0.63 0.59 -4.86
CA LEU A 32 -0.15 1.80 -4.18
C LEU A 32 -1.23 2.46 -3.32
N MET A 33 -2.46 2.56 -3.81
CA MET A 33 -3.58 3.12 -3.05
C MET A 33 -3.88 2.27 -1.81
N ALA A 34 -3.86 0.94 -1.93
CA ALA A 34 -4.02 0.04 -0.80
C ALA A 34 -2.89 0.20 0.24
N CYS A 35 -1.63 0.30 -0.20
CA CYS A 35 -0.51 0.56 0.70
C CYS A 35 -0.64 1.93 1.41
N ALA A 36 -1.06 2.98 0.70
CA ALA A 36 -1.26 4.30 1.28
C ALA A 36 -2.38 4.28 2.35
N THR A 37 -3.52 3.67 2.04
CA THR A 37 -4.62 3.50 3.00
C THR A 37 -4.18 2.70 4.23
N LEU A 38 -3.48 1.59 4.04
CA LEU A 38 -2.96 0.79 5.15
C LEU A 38 -1.94 1.56 6.01
N THR A 39 -1.14 2.41 5.39
CA THR A 39 -0.17 3.26 6.11
C THR A 39 -0.89 4.29 6.97
N ILE A 40 -1.90 4.98 6.43
CA ILE A 40 -2.72 5.93 7.18
C ILE A 40 -3.40 5.24 8.36
N ILE A 41 -4.02 4.08 8.12
CA ILE A 41 -4.65 3.30 9.20
C ILE A 41 -3.61 2.88 10.24
N GLY A 42 -2.45 2.40 9.81
CA GLY A 42 -1.36 2.01 10.70
C GLY A 42 -0.81 3.16 11.55
N SER A 43 -0.74 4.37 11.01
CA SER A 43 -0.25 5.54 11.73
C SER A 43 -1.25 6.06 12.78
N PHE A 44 -2.56 6.04 12.48
CA PHE A 44 -3.56 6.68 13.34
C PHE A 44 -4.35 5.73 14.24
N PHE A 45 -4.48 4.44 13.87
CA PHE A 45 -5.31 3.47 14.59
C PHE A 45 -4.49 2.58 15.54
N ARG A 46 -3.21 2.89 15.79
CA ARG A 46 -2.34 2.15 16.71
C ARG A 46 -2.12 2.95 17.98
N GLY A 47 -2.59 2.41 19.11
CA GLY A 47 -2.42 3.00 20.44
C GLY A 47 -1.27 2.38 21.26
N PRO A 48 -1.18 2.71 22.57
CA PRO A 48 -0.20 2.14 23.49
C PRO A 48 -0.21 0.60 23.42
N GLY A 49 0.96 0.00 23.21
CA GLY A 49 1.09 -1.46 23.03
C GLY A 49 0.69 -1.99 21.64
N GLN A 50 0.57 -1.15 20.60
CA GLN A 50 0.16 -1.54 19.23
C GLN A 50 -1.27 -2.13 19.13
N LEU A 51 -2.14 -1.83 20.09
CA LEU A 51 -3.55 -2.22 20.04
C LEU A 51 -4.32 -1.37 19.02
N PHE A 52 -5.30 -1.98 18.35
CA PHE A 52 -6.20 -1.26 17.45
C PHE A 52 -7.19 -0.41 18.25
N ILE A 53 -7.08 0.91 18.12
CA ILE A 53 -7.89 1.86 18.87
C ILE A 53 -8.46 2.91 17.92
N PHE A 54 -9.75 3.21 18.08
CA PHE A 54 -10.39 4.27 17.32
C PHE A 54 -9.98 5.65 17.85
N PRO A 55 -9.42 6.53 16.99
CA PRO A 55 -8.88 7.81 17.43
C PRO A 55 -9.95 8.75 18.02
N TRP A 56 -11.21 8.67 17.58
CA TRP A 56 -12.30 9.47 18.14
C TRP A 56 -12.80 8.99 19.51
N ALA A 57 -12.43 7.78 19.93
CA ALA A 57 -12.82 7.23 21.23
C ALA A 57 -11.77 7.44 22.33
N LYS A 58 -10.48 7.59 21.95
CA LYS A 58 -9.35 7.61 22.91
C LYS A 58 -8.35 8.75 22.68
N GLY A 59 -8.57 9.61 21.68
CA GLY A 59 -7.64 10.67 21.30
C GLY A 59 -6.60 10.22 20.26
N LEU A 60 -5.89 11.19 19.67
CA LEU A 60 -4.77 10.94 18.77
C LEU A 60 -3.49 10.74 19.60
N PHE A 61 -2.78 9.63 19.38
CA PHE A 61 -1.51 9.32 20.06
C PHE A 61 -0.28 9.85 19.29
N PHE A 62 -0.47 10.89 18.48
CA PHE A 62 0.56 11.46 17.61
C PHE A 62 1.11 12.72 18.28
N GLU A 63 2.35 12.67 18.75
CA GLU A 63 3.07 13.86 19.21
C GLU A 63 3.86 14.42 18.02
N LEU A 64 3.83 15.74 17.83
CA LEU A 64 4.47 16.44 16.73
C LEU A 64 5.95 16.74 17.04
#